data_AF-A0A3D2VU08-F1
#
_entry.id   AF-A0A3D2VU08-F1
#
_cell.length_a   1.000
_cell.length_b   1.000
_cell.length_c   1.000
_cell.angle_alpha   90.00
_cell.angle_beta   90.00
_cell.angle_gamma   90.00
#
_symmetry.space_group_name_H-M   'P 1'
#
loop_
_entity.id
_entity.type
_entity.pdbx_description
1 polymer ?
#
loop_
_entity_poly.entity_id
_entity_poly.type
_entity_poly.pdbx_seq_one_letter_code
_entity_poly.pdbx_strand_id
1 'polypeptide(L)'
;MEPLTPETDDSTAASMSYVLREEEQLAQVWSDTDRAEHDRSVREGIERIGGIRQLVGGLRARSDSVWERFVTLTLERLLSEQLREFLDQIDAEILALSQQLVEADCEIDRLRSRVQERRRWLEEKIAILEPMAHRTSTQTHLNMMQARVEGLEAYLLGKKDVAPEAYDLHYKRHTTLPGDLLYIRVRLSTTQVAIAASNRSKQLNELDVELAALLPEAERYKAELAALMTRVECMSELSRYWLAYLDIAREKAD
;
A
#
# COMPACT_ATOMS: atom_id res chain seq x y z
N MET A 1 -27.13 -57.22 -10.32
CA MET A 1 -25.74 -56.76 -10.52
C MET A 1 -25.86 -55.43 -11.25
N GLU A 2 -26.04 -54.35 -10.49
CA GLU A 2 -26.07 -52.98 -11.04
C GLU A 2 -24.64 -52.44 -11.14
N PRO A 3 -24.32 -51.66 -12.18
CA PRO A 3 -22.97 -51.16 -12.39
C PRO A 3 -22.68 -50.03 -11.41
N LEU A 4 -21.50 -50.09 -10.78
CA LEU A 4 -20.92 -48.96 -10.06
C LEU A 4 -20.65 -47.81 -11.04
N THR A 5 -21.25 -46.66 -10.79
CA THR A 5 -20.97 -45.42 -11.52
C THR A 5 -19.56 -44.90 -11.17
N PRO A 6 -18.74 -44.49 -12.16
CA PRO A 6 -17.36 -44.02 -11.97
C PRO A 6 -17.25 -42.54 -11.57
N GLU A 7 -18.36 -41.84 -11.32
CA GLU A 7 -18.41 -40.38 -11.18
C GLU A 7 -17.69 -39.82 -9.93
N THR A 8 -17.42 -40.66 -8.93
CA THR A 8 -16.73 -40.25 -7.69
C THR A 8 -15.21 -40.12 -7.82
N ASP A 9 -14.54 -40.85 -8.72
CA ASP A 9 -13.07 -40.79 -8.84
C ASP A 9 -12.60 -39.57 -9.65
N ASP A 10 -13.35 -39.16 -10.69
CA ASP A 10 -12.98 -38.00 -11.51
C ASP A 10 -13.21 -36.66 -10.78
N SER A 11 -14.30 -36.55 -10.00
CA SER A 11 -14.58 -35.35 -9.20
C SER A 11 -13.60 -35.16 -8.04
N THR A 12 -13.05 -36.26 -7.50
CA THR A 12 -12.08 -36.22 -6.40
C THR A 12 -10.66 -36.00 -6.89
N ALA A 13 -10.26 -36.55 -8.03
CA ALA A 13 -9.01 -36.20 -8.71
C ALA A 13 -8.98 -34.71 -9.08
N ALA A 14 -10.10 -34.17 -9.59
CA ALA A 14 -10.25 -32.74 -9.86
C ALA A 14 -10.12 -31.89 -8.58
N SER A 15 -10.69 -32.35 -7.45
CA SER A 15 -10.61 -31.64 -6.17
C SER A 15 -9.19 -31.61 -5.59
N MET A 16 -8.43 -32.70 -5.70
CA MET A 16 -7.02 -32.73 -5.29
C MET A 16 -6.13 -31.89 -6.21
N SER A 17 -6.33 -31.96 -7.53
CA SER A 17 -5.61 -31.13 -8.50
C SER A 17 -5.86 -29.64 -8.26
N TYR A 18 -7.08 -29.28 -7.89
CA TYR A 18 -7.46 -27.92 -7.54
C TYR A 18 -6.69 -27.41 -6.30
N VAL A 19 -6.60 -28.21 -5.23
CA VAL A 19 -5.88 -27.81 -4.01
C VAL A 19 -4.38 -27.67 -4.24
N LEU A 20 -3.77 -28.57 -5.03
CA LEU A 20 -2.35 -28.46 -5.39
C LEU A 20 -2.05 -27.17 -6.17
N ARG A 21 -2.95 -26.78 -7.09
CA ARG A 21 -2.83 -25.51 -7.81
C ARG A 21 -2.92 -24.30 -6.88
N GLU A 22 -3.77 -24.36 -5.86
CA GLU A 22 -3.87 -23.31 -4.85
C GLU A 22 -2.61 -23.22 -3.97
N GLU A 23 -2.03 -24.36 -3.59
CA GLU A 23 -0.75 -24.39 -2.87
C GLU A 23 0.38 -23.76 -3.69
N GLU A 24 0.45 -24.07 -4.99
CA GLU A 24 1.41 -23.46 -5.92
C GLU A 24 1.18 -21.95 -6.05
N GLN A 25 -0.07 -21.51 -6.19
CA GLN A 25 -0.42 -20.09 -6.24
C GLN A 25 0.00 -19.37 -4.95
N LEU A 26 -0.25 -19.97 -3.79
CA LEU A 26 0.13 -19.39 -2.49
C LEU A 26 1.63 -19.21 -2.35
N ALA A 27 2.43 -20.17 -2.83
CA ALA A 27 3.88 -20.08 -2.88
C ALA A 27 4.36 -18.95 -3.81
N GLN A 28 3.63 -18.67 -4.90
CA GLN A 28 4.01 -17.68 -5.90
C GLN A 28 3.52 -16.26 -5.57
N VAL A 29 2.48 -16.09 -4.75
CA VAL A 29 1.90 -14.77 -4.42
C VAL A 29 2.94 -13.84 -3.79
N TRP A 30 3.81 -14.38 -2.95
CA TRP A 30 4.83 -13.57 -2.29
C TRP A 30 6.08 -14.41 -2.11
N SER A 31 7.23 -13.89 -2.49
CA SER A 31 8.52 -14.54 -2.41
C SER A 31 9.44 -13.81 -1.44
N ASP A 32 10.56 -14.42 -1.09
CA ASP A 32 11.61 -13.72 -0.34
C ASP A 32 12.20 -12.54 -1.13
N THR A 33 12.14 -12.61 -2.47
CA THR A 33 12.53 -11.50 -3.34
C THR A 33 11.55 -10.34 -3.23
N ASP A 34 10.24 -10.61 -3.23
CA ASP A 34 9.20 -9.59 -3.04
C ASP A 34 9.35 -8.89 -1.68
N ARG A 35 9.64 -9.66 -0.63
CA ARG A 35 9.92 -9.11 0.71
C ARG A 35 11.13 -8.17 0.68
N ALA A 36 12.25 -8.62 0.10
CA ALA A 36 13.46 -7.81 0.01
C ALA A 36 13.27 -6.54 -0.82
N GLU A 37 12.46 -6.60 -1.89
CA GLU A 37 12.10 -5.44 -2.71
C GLU A 37 11.23 -4.45 -1.92
N HIS A 38 10.24 -4.94 -1.18
CA HIS A 38 9.40 -4.12 -0.31
C HIS A 38 10.24 -3.40 0.76
N ASP A 39 11.08 -4.13 1.51
CA ASP A 39 11.94 -3.56 2.55
C ASP A 39 12.91 -2.50 2.00
N ARG A 40 13.40 -2.69 0.76
CA ARG A 40 14.21 -1.70 0.08
C ARG A 40 13.37 -0.46 -0.27
N SER A 41 12.17 -0.66 -0.82
CA SER A 41 11.27 0.42 -1.19
C SER A 41 10.85 1.28 0.00
N VAL A 42 10.58 0.67 1.16
CA VAL A 42 10.25 1.39 2.40
C VAL A 42 11.44 2.25 2.84
N ARG A 43 12.65 1.68 2.89
CA ARG A 43 13.86 2.44 3.23
C ARG A 43 14.12 3.60 2.29
N GLU A 44 14.03 3.37 0.98
CA GLU A 44 14.15 4.43 -0.02
C GLU A 44 13.07 5.52 0.16
N GLY A 45 11.85 5.14 0.54
CA GLY A 45 10.77 6.08 0.84
C GLY A 45 11.09 6.96 2.04
N ILE A 46 11.54 6.36 3.15
CA ILE A 46 11.95 7.08 4.37
C ILE A 46 13.11 8.03 4.08
N GLU A 47 14.13 7.58 3.36
CA GLU A 47 15.28 8.40 2.99
C GLU A 47 14.85 9.61 2.13
N ARG A 48 13.97 9.39 1.14
CA ARG A 48 13.43 10.48 0.31
C ARG A 48 12.61 11.48 1.11
N ILE A 49 11.78 11.04 2.05
CA ILE A 49 11.07 11.95 2.97
C ILE A 49 12.05 12.77 3.79
N GLY A 50 13.11 12.14 4.31
CA GLY A 50 14.19 12.85 5.02
C GLY A 50 14.85 13.92 4.15
N GLY A 51 15.11 13.62 2.88
CA GLY A 51 15.63 14.57 1.90
C GLY A 51 14.67 15.73 1.63
N ILE A 52 13.39 15.44 1.40
CA ILE A 52 12.34 16.45 1.20
C ILE A 52 12.22 17.37 2.41
N ARG A 53 12.26 16.81 3.63
CA ARG A 53 12.25 17.60 4.87
C ARG A 53 13.38 18.62 4.91
N GLN A 54 14.60 18.20 4.58
CA GLN A 54 15.77 19.09 4.56
C GLN A 54 15.64 20.14 3.46
N LEU A 55 15.19 19.74 2.27
CA LEU A 55 14.99 20.63 1.14
C LEU A 55 13.96 21.73 1.46
N VAL A 56 12.77 21.35 1.95
CA VAL A 56 11.71 22.30 2.34
C VAL A 56 12.20 23.22 3.46
N GLY A 57 12.92 22.70 4.45
CA GLY A 57 13.52 23.51 5.51
C GLY A 57 14.50 24.56 4.97
N GLY A 58 15.37 24.16 4.03
CA GLY A 58 16.31 25.07 3.37
C GLY A 58 15.61 26.13 2.51
N LEU A 59 14.58 25.74 1.76
CA LEU A 59 13.77 26.68 0.95
C LEU A 59 13.03 27.69 1.82
N ARG A 60 12.46 27.26 2.95
CA ARG A 60 11.84 28.16 3.94
C ARG A 60 12.85 29.19 4.44
N ALA A 61 14.00 28.74 4.94
CA ALA A 61 15.02 29.64 5.50
C ALA A 61 15.51 30.68 4.47
N ARG A 62 15.70 30.26 3.21
CA ARG A 62 16.08 31.18 2.14
C ARG A 62 14.96 32.15 1.78
N SER A 63 13.72 31.67 1.68
CA SER A 63 12.56 32.54 1.43
C SER A 63 12.39 33.57 2.54
N ASP A 64 12.59 33.19 3.81
CA ASP A 64 12.53 34.09 4.95
C ASP A 64 13.63 35.15 4.87
N SER A 65 14.87 34.75 4.56
CA SER A 65 16.00 35.68 4.40
C SER A 65 15.82 36.69 3.25
N VAL A 66 15.25 36.26 2.11
CA VAL A 66 14.92 37.16 1.00
C VAL A 66 13.82 38.13 1.43
N TRP A 67 12.77 37.63 2.07
CA TRP A 67 11.66 38.45 2.55
C TRP A 67 12.09 39.52 3.56
N GLU A 68 12.88 39.14 4.57
CA GLU A 68 13.39 40.07 5.58
C GLU A 68 14.21 41.17 4.94
N ARG A 69 15.16 40.83 4.06
CA ARG A 69 15.96 41.83 3.33
C ARG A 69 15.07 42.76 2.52
N PHE A 70 14.09 42.22 1.80
CA PHE A 70 13.13 43.00 1.04
C PHE A 70 12.41 44.01 1.93
N VAL A 71 11.75 43.56 3.00
CA VAL A 71 10.97 44.45 3.89
C VAL A 71 11.85 45.50 4.58
N THR A 72 13.04 45.11 5.07
CA THR A 72 13.89 46.01 5.85
C THR A 72 14.58 47.06 4.98
N LEU A 73 15.04 46.70 3.78
CA LEU A 73 15.91 47.57 2.97
C LEU A 73 15.18 48.35 1.89
N THR A 74 13.93 48.00 1.53
CA THR A 74 13.20 48.66 0.45
C THR A 74 13.12 50.19 0.64
N LEU A 75 12.81 50.66 1.85
CA LEU A 75 12.71 52.10 2.13
C LEU A 75 14.08 52.80 2.06
N GLU A 76 15.13 52.19 2.60
CA GLU A 76 16.50 52.72 2.53
C GLU A 76 16.95 52.89 1.07
N ARG A 77 16.66 51.89 0.24
CA ARG A 77 17.02 51.88 -1.19
C ARG A 77 16.19 52.88 -1.98
N LEU A 78 14.93 53.09 -1.61
CA LEU A 78 14.09 54.15 -2.18
C LEU A 78 14.68 55.54 -1.91
N LEU A 79 15.10 55.82 -0.68
CA LEU A 79 15.71 57.10 -0.30
C LEU A 79 17.10 57.32 -0.95
N SER A 80 17.77 56.25 -1.36
CA SER A 80 19.10 56.27 -1.96
C SER A 80 19.07 56.17 -3.49
N GLU A 81 17.90 56.23 -4.13
CA GLU A 81 17.68 56.07 -5.59
C GLU A 81 18.21 54.75 -6.21
N GLN A 82 18.54 53.77 -5.36
CA GLN A 82 19.09 52.46 -5.74
C GLN A 82 18.02 51.35 -5.77
N LEU A 83 16.74 51.71 -5.62
CA LEU A 83 15.67 50.73 -5.48
C LEU A 83 15.56 49.78 -6.68
N ARG A 84 15.80 50.26 -7.92
CA ARG A 84 15.72 49.41 -9.12
C ARG A 84 16.78 48.29 -9.09
N GLU A 85 18.05 48.63 -8.88
CA GLU A 85 19.14 47.65 -8.80
C GLU A 85 18.95 46.65 -7.65
N PHE A 86 18.42 47.11 -6.51
CA PHE A 86 18.08 46.25 -5.40
C PHE A 86 16.96 45.27 -5.77
N LEU A 87 15.88 45.73 -6.39
CA LEU A 87 14.76 44.88 -6.81
C LEU A 87 15.17 43.86 -7.88
N ASP A 88 16.02 44.24 -8.84
CA ASP A 88 16.55 43.31 -9.85
C ASP A 88 17.32 42.14 -9.19
N GLN A 89 18.09 42.41 -8.14
CA GLN A 89 18.80 41.38 -7.37
C GLN A 89 17.82 40.46 -6.61
N ILE A 90 16.84 41.05 -5.91
CA ILE A 90 15.81 40.29 -5.20
C ILE A 90 15.02 39.42 -6.18
N ASP A 91 14.63 39.94 -7.35
CA ASP A 91 13.86 39.21 -8.34
C ASP A 91 14.64 38.02 -8.92
N ALA A 92 15.95 38.15 -9.13
CA ALA A 92 16.79 37.03 -9.52
C ALA A 92 16.81 35.92 -8.44
N GLU A 93 16.87 36.30 -7.16
CA GLU A 93 16.79 35.33 -6.06
C GLU A 93 15.40 34.69 -5.94
N ILE A 94 14.32 35.46 -6.11
CA ILE A 94 12.93 34.99 -6.13
C ILE A 94 12.72 33.99 -7.27
N LEU A 95 13.26 34.26 -8.47
CA LEU A 95 13.17 33.36 -9.61
C LEU A 95 13.86 32.02 -9.31
N ALA A 96 15.07 32.07 -8.74
CA ALA A 96 15.81 30.87 -8.35
C ALA A 96 15.06 30.07 -7.26
N LEU A 97 14.46 30.75 -6.28
CA LEU A 97 13.62 30.11 -5.27
C LEU A 97 12.37 29.46 -5.88
N SER A 98 11.70 30.14 -6.80
CA SER A 98 10.51 29.64 -7.48
C SER A 98 10.80 28.36 -8.25
N GLN A 99 11.93 28.32 -8.97
CA GLN A 99 12.36 27.11 -9.67
C GLN A 99 12.57 25.94 -8.71
N GLN A 100 13.31 26.16 -7.61
CA GLN A 100 13.58 25.10 -6.65
C GLN A 100 12.34 24.62 -5.89
N LEU A 101 11.37 25.52 -5.65
CA LEU A 101 10.08 25.14 -5.08
C LEU A 101 9.32 24.21 -6.04
N VAL A 102 9.25 24.52 -7.33
CA VAL A 102 8.62 23.65 -8.33
C VAL A 102 9.33 22.28 -8.41
N GLU A 103 10.66 22.26 -8.37
CA GLU A 103 11.44 21.02 -8.34
C GLU A 103 11.11 20.16 -7.10
N ALA A 104 11.06 20.78 -5.92
CA ALA A 104 10.68 20.11 -4.68
C ALA A 104 9.22 19.61 -4.72
N ASP A 105 8.31 20.37 -5.32
CA ASP A 105 6.92 19.97 -5.53
C ASP A 105 6.79 18.68 -6.34
N CYS A 106 7.54 18.61 -7.45
CA CYS A 106 7.61 17.45 -8.31
C CYS A 106 8.20 16.23 -7.59
N GLU A 107 9.22 16.42 -6.74
CA GLU A 107 9.81 15.33 -5.96
C GLU A 107 8.81 14.74 -4.96
N ILE A 108 8.01 15.58 -4.31
CA ILE A 108 6.93 15.13 -3.42
C ILE A 108 5.90 14.30 -4.21
N ASP A 109 5.50 14.74 -5.40
CA ASP A 109 4.53 14.00 -6.23
C ASP A 109 5.09 12.67 -6.76
N ARG A 110 6.38 12.62 -7.10
CA ARG A 110 7.07 11.38 -7.47
C ARG A 110 7.07 10.38 -6.32
N LEU A 111 7.37 10.84 -5.10
CA LEU A 111 7.31 10.00 -3.90
C LEU A 111 5.90 9.48 -3.66
N ARG A 112 4.88 10.36 -3.68
CA ARG A 112 3.47 9.98 -3.50
C ARG A 112 3.05 8.91 -4.50
N SER A 113 3.36 9.13 -5.78
CA SER A 113 3.02 8.20 -6.86
C SER A 113 3.67 6.83 -6.64
N ARG A 114 4.95 6.81 -6.26
CA ARG A 114 5.70 5.57 -5.99
C ARG A 114 5.13 4.80 -4.80
N VAL A 115 4.80 5.50 -3.71
CA VAL A 115 4.16 4.87 -2.55
C VAL A 115 2.81 4.28 -2.94
N GLN A 116 1.97 5.03 -3.67
CA GLN A 116 0.66 4.56 -4.13
C GLN A 116 0.77 3.35 -5.07
N GLU A 117 1.73 3.34 -5.99
CA GLU A 117 1.99 2.21 -6.87
C GLU A 117 2.34 0.94 -6.09
N ARG A 118 3.19 1.05 -5.05
CA ARG A 118 3.52 -0.09 -4.20
C ARG A 118 2.36 -0.58 -3.36
N ARG A 119 1.52 0.33 -2.88
CA ARG A 119 0.28 -0.03 -2.18
C ARG A 119 -0.68 -0.78 -3.10
N ARG A 120 -0.90 -0.30 -4.33
CA ARG A 120 -1.71 -1.02 -5.33
C ARG A 120 -1.17 -2.41 -5.63
N TRP A 121 0.15 -2.54 -5.76
CA TRP A 121 0.77 -3.85 -5.94
C TRP A 121 0.52 -4.79 -4.75
N LEU A 122 0.57 -4.30 -3.50
CA LEU A 122 0.18 -5.09 -2.33
C LEU A 122 -1.31 -5.46 -2.34
N GLU A 123 -2.18 -4.50 -2.67
CA GLU A 123 -3.62 -4.71 -2.80
C GLU A 123 -3.94 -5.81 -3.82
N GLU A 124 -3.27 -5.83 -4.97
CA GLU A 124 -3.40 -6.90 -5.98
C GLU A 124 -3.02 -8.28 -5.42
N LYS A 125 -1.94 -8.37 -4.65
CA LYS A 125 -1.53 -9.62 -4.00
C LYS A 125 -2.53 -10.06 -2.93
N ILE A 126 -3.05 -9.13 -2.13
CA ILE A 126 -4.08 -9.39 -1.13
C ILE A 126 -5.36 -9.90 -1.79
N ALA A 127 -5.79 -9.29 -2.90
CA ALA A 127 -6.99 -9.68 -3.64
C ALA A 127 -6.92 -11.12 -4.17
N ILE A 128 -5.72 -11.64 -4.46
CA ILE A 128 -5.52 -13.06 -4.83
C ILE A 128 -5.71 -13.98 -3.61
N LEU A 129 -5.22 -13.58 -2.44
CA LEU A 129 -5.29 -14.38 -1.20
C LEU A 129 -6.67 -14.36 -0.55
N GLU A 130 -7.40 -13.27 -0.72
CA GLU A 130 -8.69 -13.05 -0.07
C GLU A 130 -9.73 -14.15 -0.33
N PRO A 131 -10.00 -14.60 -1.58
CA PRO A 131 -10.92 -15.70 -1.83
C PRO A 131 -10.43 -17.03 -1.22
N MET A 132 -9.12 -17.25 -1.14
CA MET A 132 -8.55 -18.46 -0.53
C MET A 132 -8.73 -18.44 1.00
N ALA A 133 -8.58 -17.27 1.62
CA ALA A 133 -8.78 -17.07 3.05
C ALA A 133 -10.26 -17.21 3.46
N HIS A 134 -11.19 -16.69 2.65
CA HIS A 134 -12.63 -16.64 2.97
C HIS A 134 -13.41 -17.94 2.72
N ARG A 135 -12.81 -18.92 2.04
CA ARG A 135 -13.49 -20.19 1.68
C ARG A 135 -13.84 -21.11 2.85
N THR A 136 -13.49 -20.74 4.07
CA THR A 136 -13.58 -21.62 5.22
C THR A 136 -14.23 -20.90 6.39
N SER A 137 -15.45 -21.31 6.75
CA SER A 137 -15.73 -21.43 8.19
C SER A 137 -14.86 -22.57 8.67
N THR A 138 -13.63 -22.25 9.08
CA THR A 138 -12.64 -23.21 9.59
C THR A 138 -13.27 -24.12 10.65
N GLN A 139 -14.14 -23.55 11.49
CA GLN A 139 -14.90 -24.29 12.50
C GLN A 139 -15.87 -25.33 11.93
N THR A 140 -16.66 -24.99 10.90
CA THR A 140 -17.62 -25.92 10.29
C THR A 140 -16.91 -27.07 9.58
N HIS A 141 -15.80 -26.78 8.89
CA HIS A 141 -15.01 -27.81 8.22
C HIS A 141 -14.29 -28.73 9.21
N LEU A 142 -13.71 -28.17 10.28
CA LEU A 142 -13.09 -28.96 11.35
C LEU A 142 -14.11 -29.89 12.01
N ASN A 143 -15.32 -29.40 12.30
CA ASN A 143 -16.39 -30.25 12.87
C ASN A 143 -16.79 -31.39 11.93
N MET A 144 -16.91 -31.14 10.62
CA MET A 144 -17.23 -32.19 9.64
C MET A 144 -16.09 -33.20 9.48
N MET A 145 -14.84 -32.74 9.50
CA MET A 145 -13.67 -33.63 9.47
C MET A 145 -13.61 -34.48 10.74
N GLN A 146 -13.85 -33.89 11.91
CA GLN A 146 -13.88 -34.59 13.18
C GLN A 146 -14.95 -35.69 13.20
N ALA A 147 -16.18 -35.39 12.76
CA ALA A 147 -17.25 -36.39 12.67
C ALA A 147 -16.89 -37.57 11.72
N ARG A 148 -16.15 -37.30 10.64
CA ARG A 148 -15.65 -38.33 9.72
C ARG A 148 -14.53 -39.16 10.35
N VAL A 149 -13.62 -38.53 11.09
CA VAL A 149 -12.57 -39.22 11.87
C VAL A 149 -13.19 -40.14 12.93
N GLU A 150 -14.16 -39.65 13.70
CA GLU A 150 -14.89 -40.45 14.71
C GLU A 150 -15.57 -41.67 14.07
N GLY A 151 -16.17 -41.52 12.88
CA GLY A 151 -16.75 -42.62 12.11
C GLY A 151 -15.71 -43.65 11.61
N LEU A 152 -14.54 -43.18 11.17
CA LEU A 152 -13.41 -44.03 10.77
C LEU A 152 -12.81 -44.79 11.96
N GLU A 153 -12.65 -44.15 13.11
CA GLU A 153 -12.18 -44.77 14.35
C GLU A 153 -13.11 -45.89 14.81
N ALA A 154 -14.43 -45.64 14.79
CA ALA A 154 -15.43 -46.66 15.12
C ALA A 154 -15.37 -47.87 14.17
N TYR A 155 -15.19 -47.63 12.87
CA TYR A 155 -15.04 -48.67 11.84
C TYR A 155 -13.78 -49.52 12.05
N LEU A 156 -12.62 -48.87 12.26
CA LEU A 156 -11.33 -49.55 12.43
C LEU A 156 -11.23 -50.33 13.76
N LEU A 157 -11.85 -49.82 14.83
CA LEU A 157 -11.87 -50.49 16.14
C LEU A 157 -12.89 -51.63 16.23
N GLY A 158 -13.66 -51.90 15.18
CA GLY A 158 -14.66 -52.97 15.15
C GLY A 158 -15.80 -52.78 16.15
N LYS A 159 -16.00 -51.57 16.69
CA LYS A 159 -17.05 -51.26 17.67
C LYS A 159 -18.39 -51.19 16.96
N LYS A 160 -19.06 -52.34 16.82
CA LYS A 160 -20.47 -52.45 16.40
C LYS A 160 -21.44 -52.12 17.54
N ASP A 161 -21.20 -51.06 18.30
CA ASP A 161 -22.13 -50.61 19.35
C ASP A 161 -23.17 -49.62 18.79
N VAL A 162 -23.67 -49.90 17.59
CA VAL A 162 -24.75 -49.15 16.95
C VAL A 162 -25.84 -50.13 16.56
N ALA A 163 -27.06 -49.87 17.03
CA ALA A 163 -28.23 -50.69 16.74
C ALA A 163 -28.37 -50.92 15.22
N PRO A 164 -28.78 -52.13 14.77
CA PRO A 164 -28.83 -52.50 13.35
C PRO A 164 -29.61 -51.50 12.47
N GLU A 165 -30.61 -50.84 13.05
CA GLU A 165 -31.45 -49.84 12.37
C GLU A 165 -30.71 -48.53 12.09
N ALA A 166 -29.75 -48.13 12.93
CA ALA A 166 -28.89 -46.96 12.71
C ALA A 166 -27.68 -47.28 11.80
N TYR A 167 -27.25 -48.54 11.77
CA TYR A 167 -26.23 -49.03 10.84
C TYR A 167 -26.69 -48.91 9.38
N ASP A 168 -27.95 -49.25 9.10
CA ASP A 168 -28.50 -49.24 7.74
C ASP A 168 -28.83 -47.84 7.20
N LEU A 169 -29.12 -46.87 8.08
CA LEU A 169 -29.42 -45.48 7.71
C LEU A 169 -28.16 -44.63 7.48
N HIS A 170 -27.06 -44.90 8.20
CA HIS A 170 -25.82 -44.12 8.06
C HIS A 170 -24.84 -44.67 7.02
N TYR A 171 -24.77 -45.99 6.80
CA TYR A 171 -23.78 -46.59 5.90
C TYR A 171 -24.24 -46.77 4.44
N LYS A 172 -25.54 -46.67 4.14
CA LYS A 172 -26.07 -46.81 2.77
C LYS A 172 -25.85 -45.58 1.88
N ARG A 173 -25.29 -44.48 2.40
CA ARG A 173 -24.81 -43.33 1.62
C ARG A 173 -23.29 -43.19 1.74
N HIS A 174 -22.56 -44.01 0.98
CA HIS A 174 -21.17 -43.76 0.55
C HIS A 174 -20.13 -43.47 1.67
N THR A 175 -19.79 -44.46 2.48
CA THR A 175 -18.60 -44.41 3.37
C THR A 175 -17.77 -45.67 3.20
N THR A 176 -16.83 -45.64 2.26
CA THR A 176 -15.73 -46.62 2.22
C THR A 176 -14.52 -45.96 2.88
N LEU A 177 -13.74 -46.74 3.64
CA LEU A 177 -12.49 -46.29 4.29
C LEU A 177 -11.63 -45.39 3.35
N PRO A 178 -11.45 -45.71 2.06
CA PRO A 178 -10.69 -44.86 1.14
C PRO A 178 -11.37 -43.51 0.84
N GLY A 179 -12.71 -43.47 0.72
CA GLY A 179 -13.46 -42.24 0.44
C GLY A 179 -13.43 -41.25 1.59
N ASP A 180 -13.59 -41.73 2.84
CA ASP A 180 -13.50 -40.88 4.02
C ASP A 180 -12.09 -40.34 4.25
N LEU A 181 -11.05 -41.17 4.02
CA LEU A 181 -9.66 -40.73 4.08
C LEU A 181 -9.32 -39.68 3.01
N LEU A 182 -9.84 -39.85 1.79
CA LEU A 182 -9.66 -38.88 0.71
C LEU A 182 -10.38 -37.56 1.00
N TYR A 183 -11.61 -37.61 1.52
CA TYR A 183 -12.35 -36.42 1.96
C TYR A 183 -11.59 -35.64 3.04
N ILE A 184 -11.11 -36.34 4.07
CA ILE A 184 -10.31 -35.73 5.15
C ILE A 184 -9.04 -35.11 4.58
N ARG A 185 -8.34 -35.80 3.66
CA ARG A 185 -7.13 -35.28 3.01
C ARG A 185 -7.41 -33.99 2.24
N VAL A 186 -8.41 -34.00 1.35
CA VAL A 186 -8.80 -32.81 0.58
C VAL A 186 -9.13 -31.65 1.53
N ARG A 187 -9.95 -31.89 2.56
CA ARG A 187 -10.34 -30.83 3.50
C ARG A 187 -9.23 -30.33 4.39
N LEU A 188 -8.31 -31.19 4.82
CA LEU A 188 -7.12 -30.78 5.56
C LEU A 188 -6.27 -29.85 4.69
N SER A 189 -5.96 -30.25 3.46
CA SER A 189 -5.15 -29.45 2.54
C SER A 189 -5.82 -28.12 2.18
N THR A 190 -7.13 -28.10 1.88
CA THR A 190 -7.85 -26.83 1.65
C THR A 190 -7.81 -25.91 2.88
N THR A 191 -7.94 -26.47 4.09
CA THR A 191 -7.91 -25.69 5.33
C THR A 191 -6.50 -25.13 5.60
N GLN A 192 -5.46 -25.91 5.32
CA GLN A 192 -4.06 -25.45 5.41
C GLN A 192 -3.79 -24.28 4.47
N VAL A 193 -4.23 -24.38 3.21
CA VAL A 193 -4.14 -23.30 2.22
C VAL A 193 -4.86 -22.05 2.71
N ALA A 194 -6.09 -22.18 3.22
CA ALA A 194 -6.87 -21.03 3.68
C ALA A 194 -6.23 -20.33 4.89
N ILE A 195 -5.71 -21.09 5.86
CA ILE A 195 -4.98 -20.53 7.01
C ILE A 195 -3.73 -19.80 6.54
N ALA A 196 -2.95 -20.41 5.64
CA ALA A 196 -1.76 -19.79 5.10
C ALA A 196 -2.09 -18.51 4.31
N ALA A 197 -3.16 -18.51 3.51
CA ALA A 197 -3.59 -17.35 2.74
C ALA A 197 -4.05 -16.22 3.67
N SER A 198 -4.81 -16.54 4.72
CA SER A 198 -5.25 -15.58 5.74
C SER A 198 -4.08 -14.93 6.47
N ASN A 199 -3.13 -15.74 6.96
CA ASN A 199 -1.94 -15.22 7.63
C ASN A 199 -1.11 -14.32 6.71
N ARG A 200 -0.97 -14.71 5.44
CA ARG A 200 -0.20 -13.94 4.46
C ARG A 200 -0.91 -12.66 4.05
N SER A 201 -2.23 -12.69 3.86
CA SER A 201 -3.05 -11.50 3.61
C SER A 201 -2.93 -10.50 4.77
N LYS A 202 -2.95 -10.98 6.03
CA LYS A 202 -2.71 -10.15 7.20
C LYS A 202 -1.32 -9.50 7.18
N GLN A 203 -0.27 -10.27 6.88
CA GLN A 203 1.09 -9.73 6.76
C GLN A 203 1.18 -8.65 5.68
N LEU A 204 0.61 -8.88 4.49
CA LEU A 204 0.63 -7.88 3.42
C LEU A 204 -0.16 -6.62 3.78
N ASN A 205 -1.27 -6.75 4.52
CA ASN A 205 -2.00 -5.60 5.05
C ASN A 205 -1.17 -4.80 6.05
N GLU A 206 -0.40 -5.44 6.92
CA GLU A 206 0.52 -4.76 7.84
C GLU A 206 1.57 -3.95 7.05
N LEU A 207 2.12 -4.52 5.99
CA LEU A 207 3.05 -3.82 5.08
C LEU A 207 2.40 -2.65 4.32
N ASP A 208 1.14 -2.78 3.90
CA ASP A 208 0.39 -1.67 3.28
C ASP A 208 0.21 -0.51 4.26
N VAL A 209 -0.12 -0.81 5.53
CA VAL A 209 -0.28 0.19 6.58
C VAL A 209 1.03 0.95 6.84
N GLU A 210 2.17 0.25 6.86
CA GLU A 210 3.49 0.87 7.00
C GLU A 210 3.80 1.84 5.86
N LEU A 211 3.50 1.46 4.60
CA LEU A 211 3.66 2.35 3.45
C LEU A 211 2.68 3.53 3.50
N ALA A 212 1.44 3.29 3.90
CA ALA A 212 0.42 4.32 4.03
C ALA A 212 0.83 5.40 5.05
N ALA A 213 1.57 5.02 6.10
CA ALA A 213 2.07 5.95 7.12
C ALA A 213 3.05 7.00 6.57
N LEU A 214 3.66 6.77 5.41
CA LEU A 214 4.54 7.74 4.74
C LEU A 214 3.77 8.89 4.06
N LEU A 215 2.52 8.65 3.65
CA LEU A 215 1.72 9.61 2.88
C LEU A 215 1.36 10.89 3.67
N PRO A 216 0.89 10.83 4.93
CA PRO A 216 0.56 12.03 5.69
C PRO A 216 1.72 13.03 5.79
N GLU A 217 2.95 12.52 5.93
CA GLU A 217 4.12 13.38 5.98
C GLU A 217 4.43 14.03 4.62
N ALA A 218 4.28 13.29 3.52
CA ALA A 218 4.39 13.87 2.18
C ALA A 218 3.31 14.93 1.91
N GLU A 219 2.06 14.70 2.32
CA GLU A 219 0.97 15.69 2.21
C GLU A 219 1.24 16.94 3.03
N ARG A 220 1.79 16.78 4.24
CA ARG A 220 2.19 17.93 5.07
C ARG A 220 3.23 18.77 4.36
N TYR A 221 4.27 18.16 3.79
CA TYR A 221 5.28 18.90 3.05
C TYR A 221 4.74 19.54 1.77
N LYS A 222 3.80 18.90 1.08
CA LYS A 222 3.10 19.48 -0.06
C LYS A 222 2.37 20.77 0.34
N ALA A 223 1.65 20.75 1.45
CA ALA A 223 0.95 21.94 1.96
C ALA A 223 1.91 23.04 2.41
N GLU A 224 2.99 22.68 3.11
CA GLU A 224 4.05 23.62 3.50
C GLU A 224 4.70 24.29 2.28
N LEU A 225 4.93 23.52 1.22
CA LEU A 225 5.52 24.01 -0.01
C LEU A 225 4.59 24.95 -0.78
N ALA A 226 3.30 24.60 -0.88
CA ALA A 226 2.30 25.47 -1.49
C ALA A 226 2.24 26.84 -0.79
N ALA A 227 2.28 26.87 0.55
CA ALA A 227 2.33 28.11 1.31
C ALA A 227 3.60 28.94 1.02
N LEU A 228 4.75 28.29 0.85
CA LEU A 228 6.00 28.95 0.45
C LEU A 228 5.91 29.51 -0.97
N MET A 229 5.35 28.75 -1.92
CA MET A 229 5.13 29.21 -3.30
C MET A 229 4.27 30.48 -3.33
N THR A 230 3.12 30.47 -2.65
CA THR A 230 2.25 31.65 -2.56
C THR A 230 2.99 32.85 -1.97
N ARG A 231 3.83 32.65 -0.95
CA ARG A 231 4.62 33.74 -0.39
C ARG A 231 5.62 34.30 -1.40
N VAL A 232 6.34 33.44 -2.12
CA VAL A 232 7.30 33.85 -3.16
C VAL A 232 6.61 34.59 -4.30
N GLU A 233 5.43 34.15 -4.71
CA GLU A 233 4.59 34.85 -5.68
C GLU A 233 4.21 36.26 -5.18
N CYS A 234 3.80 36.40 -3.92
CA CYS A 234 3.52 37.71 -3.33
C CYS A 234 4.76 38.63 -3.32
N MET A 235 5.96 38.09 -3.06
CA MET A 235 7.20 38.88 -3.13
C MET A 235 7.44 39.40 -4.55
N SER A 236 7.27 38.53 -5.55
CA SER A 236 7.40 38.87 -6.97
C SER A 236 6.39 39.95 -7.39
N GLU A 237 5.14 39.85 -6.92
CA GLU A 237 4.12 40.87 -7.17
C GLU A 237 4.48 42.21 -6.55
N LEU A 238 4.90 42.22 -5.29
CA LEU A 238 5.30 43.45 -4.60
C LEU A 238 6.50 44.12 -5.27
N SER A 239 7.50 43.35 -5.71
CA SER A 239 8.63 43.87 -6.49
C SER A 239 8.14 44.56 -7.77
N ARG A 240 7.27 43.89 -8.53
CA ARG A 240 6.67 44.47 -9.75
C ARG A 240 5.89 45.75 -9.47
N TYR A 241 5.14 45.83 -8.38
CA TYR A 241 4.42 47.05 -8.00
C TYR A 241 5.39 48.21 -7.70
N TRP A 242 6.49 47.95 -6.99
CA TRP A 242 7.51 48.97 -6.72
C TRP A 242 8.19 49.47 -8.00
N LEU A 243 8.53 48.56 -8.92
CA LEU A 243 9.09 48.92 -10.22
C LEU A 243 8.14 49.80 -11.03
N ALA A 244 6.87 49.41 -11.11
CA ALA A 244 5.85 50.21 -11.79
C ALA A 244 5.67 51.60 -11.15
N TYR A 245 5.71 51.67 -9.82
CA TYR A 245 5.66 52.95 -9.10
C TYR A 245 6.86 53.85 -9.43
N LEU A 246 8.07 53.30 -9.47
CA LEU A 246 9.28 54.04 -9.82
C LEU A 246 9.21 54.61 -11.24
N ASP A 247 8.69 53.83 -12.19
CA ASP A 247 8.55 54.27 -13.58
C ASP A 247 7.58 55.46 -13.68
N ILE A 248 6.42 55.40 -13.00
CA ILE A 248 5.44 56.52 -12.95
C ILE A 248 6.02 57.75 -12.24
N ALA A 249 6.77 57.55 -11.15
CA ALA A 249 7.35 58.65 -10.38
C ALA A 249 8.41 59.42 -11.18
N ARG A 250 9.19 58.72 -12.02
CA ARG A 250 10.16 59.34 -12.94
C ARG A 250 9.49 60.09 -14.08
N GLU A 251 8.45 59.53 -14.70
CA GLU A 251 7.68 60.20 -15.77
C GLU A 251 7.03 61.53 -15.31
N LYS A 252 6.81 61.73 -14.01
CA LYS A 252 6.30 62.99 -13.45
C LYS A 252 7.39 64.00 -13.07
N ALA A 253 8.64 63.56 -12.99
CA ALA A 253 9.78 64.39 -12.61
C ALA A 253 10.49 65.00 -13.82
N ASP A 254 10.35 64.38 -15.00
CA ASP A 254 10.74 64.89 -16.33
C ASP A 254 9.66 65.79 -16.94
#